data_AF-A0A494YR50-F1
#
_entry.id   AF-A0A494YR50-F1
#
_cell.length_a   1.000
_cell.length_b   1.000
_cell.length_c   1.000
_cell.angle_alpha   90.00
_cell.angle_beta   90.00
_cell.angle_gamma   90.00
#
_symmetry.space_group_name_H-M   'P 1'
#
loop_
_entity.id
_entity.type
_entity.pdbx_description
1 polymer ?
#
loop_
_entity_poly.entity_id
_entity_poly.type
_entity_poly.pdbx_seq_one_letter_code
_entity_poly.pdbx_strand_id
1 'polypeptide(L)'
;MDNKELTQFTLVDVIERKIHFTKTNTIFDKTDFKDNVEGALLAYNEMLADVKEMKENEFVNKYIKIIKKLAVQFEDEFNDKREIEKMSDYNNAIVSILKCINPIYEYDLQE
;
A
#
# COMPACT_ATOMS: atom_id res chain seq x y z
N MET A 1 14.60 11.10 10.44
CA MET A 1 14.49 10.98 8.97
C MET A 1 15.71 11.61 8.37
N ASP A 2 16.40 10.89 7.50
CA ASP A 2 17.62 11.41 6.87
C ASP A 2 17.28 12.50 5.86
N ASN A 3 18.02 13.59 5.91
CA ASN A 3 17.85 14.74 5.01
C ASN A 3 18.63 14.50 3.71
N LYS A 4 18.13 13.59 2.88
CA LYS A 4 18.71 13.26 1.57
C LYS A 4 18.26 14.27 0.51
N GLU A 5 19.11 14.51 -0.49
CA GLU A 5 18.69 15.20 -1.71
C GLU A 5 17.57 14.43 -2.41
N LEU A 6 16.63 15.12 -3.04
CA LEU A 6 15.50 14.46 -3.72
C LEU A 6 15.93 13.60 -4.91
N THR A 7 17.11 13.87 -5.49
CA THR A 7 17.76 13.03 -6.51
C THR A 7 18.22 11.67 -5.98
N GLN A 8 18.35 11.53 -4.66
CA GLN A 8 18.75 10.31 -3.96
C GLN A 8 17.59 9.69 -3.15
N PHE A 9 16.43 10.33 -3.19
CA PHE A 9 15.24 9.87 -2.49
C PHE A 9 14.57 8.74 -3.27
N THR A 10 14.42 7.59 -2.64
CA THR A 10 14.02 6.35 -3.29
C THR A 10 12.62 5.91 -2.89
N LEU A 11 12.07 4.94 -3.61
CA LEU A 11 10.80 4.31 -3.25
C LEU A 11 10.87 3.62 -1.87
N VAL A 12 12.03 3.12 -1.46
CA VAL A 12 12.28 2.61 -0.10
C VAL A 12 11.99 3.69 0.93
N ASP A 13 12.52 4.91 0.72
CA ASP A 13 12.30 6.02 1.65
C ASP A 13 10.81 6.41 1.73
N VAL A 14 10.08 6.35 0.61
CA VAL A 14 8.62 6.57 0.59
C VAL A 14 7.89 5.54 1.45
N ILE A 15 8.20 4.26 1.25
CA ILE A 15 7.54 3.15 1.95
C ILE A 15 7.86 3.22 3.46
N GLU A 16 9.11 3.45 3.83
CA GLU A 16 9.52 3.57 5.24
C GLU A 16 8.84 4.76 5.94
N ARG A 17 8.70 5.91 5.26
CA ARG A 17 7.96 7.06 5.79
C ARG A 17 6.48 6.77 5.96
N LYS A 18 5.87 6.04 5.02
CA LYS A 18 4.47 5.58 5.14
C LYS A 18 4.30 4.63 6.33
N ILE A 19 5.18 3.64 6.51
CA ILE A 19 5.16 2.75 7.69
C ILE A 19 5.29 3.55 8.99
N HIS A 20 6.26 4.47 9.05
CA HIS A 20 6.48 5.29 10.25
C HIS A 20 5.24 6.14 10.57
N PHE A 21 4.68 6.82 9.57
CA PHE A 21 3.47 7.61 9.73
C PHE A 21 2.30 6.75 10.21
N THR A 22 2.02 5.62 9.56
CA THR A 22 0.92 4.72 9.95
C THR A 22 1.05 4.24 11.40
N LYS A 23 2.27 4.04 11.91
CA LYS A 23 2.51 3.61 13.32
C LYS A 23 2.42 4.74 14.34
N THR A 24 2.75 5.98 13.96
CA THR A 24 3.03 7.07 14.90
C THR A 24 2.08 8.24 14.80
N ASN A 25 1.24 8.27 13.76
CA ASN A 25 0.36 9.40 13.52
C ASN A 25 -0.61 9.64 14.69
N THR A 26 -0.70 10.90 15.11
CA THR A 26 -1.58 11.40 16.18
C THR A 26 -2.64 12.37 15.66
N ILE A 27 -2.63 12.65 14.35
CA ILE A 27 -3.56 13.58 13.67
C ILE A 27 -4.98 13.04 13.68
N PHE A 28 -5.15 11.71 13.64
CA PHE A 28 -6.45 11.07 13.76
C PHE A 28 -6.61 10.53 15.18
N ASP A 29 -7.75 10.84 15.81
CA ASP A 29 -8.04 10.41 17.16
C ASP A 29 -8.07 8.87 17.22
N LYS A 30 -7.26 8.29 18.10
CA LYS A 30 -6.93 6.84 18.10
C LYS A 30 -8.14 5.95 18.38
N THR A 31 -9.28 6.51 18.75
CA THR A 31 -10.53 5.78 18.99
C THR A 31 -11.27 5.41 17.71
N ASP A 32 -11.18 6.20 16.64
CA ASP A 32 -11.81 5.87 15.34
C ASP A 32 -10.87 5.07 14.42
N PHE A 33 -9.56 5.09 14.68
CA PHE A 33 -8.50 4.38 13.94
C PHE A 33 -7.97 3.13 14.65
N LYS A 34 -8.50 2.80 15.84
CA LYS A 34 -8.06 1.61 16.59
C LYS A 34 -8.35 0.32 15.84
N ASP A 35 -9.35 0.36 14.98
CA ASP A 35 -9.73 -0.75 14.13
C ASP A 35 -9.05 -0.61 12.76
N ASN A 36 -7.85 -1.19 12.68
CA ASN A 36 -7.27 -1.85 11.50
C ASN A 36 -6.43 -1.10 10.44
N VAL A 37 -5.45 -0.28 10.84
CA VAL A 37 -4.27 0.02 9.98
C VAL A 37 -3.40 -1.20 9.63
N GLU A 38 -3.81 -2.39 10.08
CA GLU A 38 -3.14 -3.67 9.87
C GLU A 38 -2.96 -3.97 8.37
N GLY A 39 -3.97 -3.68 7.55
CA GLY A 39 -3.92 -3.89 6.11
C GLY A 39 -2.85 -3.05 5.43
N ALA A 40 -2.84 -1.74 5.71
CA ALA A 40 -1.84 -0.84 5.15
C ALA A 40 -0.42 -1.20 5.60
N LEU A 41 -0.23 -1.53 6.88
CA LEU A 41 1.08 -1.95 7.40
C LEU A 41 1.55 -3.26 6.77
N LEU A 42 0.65 -4.24 6.58
CA LEU A 42 0.98 -5.48 5.90
C LEU A 42 1.49 -5.22 4.48
N ALA A 43 0.71 -4.47 3.69
CA ALA A 43 1.10 -4.09 2.32
C ALA A 43 2.46 -3.37 2.28
N TYR A 44 2.67 -2.37 3.13
CA TYR A 44 3.93 -1.62 3.12
C TYR A 44 5.13 -2.46 3.53
N ASN A 45 4.99 -3.39 4.48
CA ASN A 45 6.10 -4.27 4.87
C ASN A 45 6.44 -5.26 3.75
N GLU A 46 5.44 -5.83 3.08
CA GLU A 46 5.66 -6.69 1.91
C GLU A 46 6.32 -5.92 0.76
N MET A 47 5.83 -4.72 0.46
CA MET A 47 6.40 -3.85 -0.57
C MET A 47 7.83 -3.42 -0.24
N LEU A 48 8.13 -3.17 1.04
CA LEU A 48 9.47 -2.82 1.49
C LEU A 48 10.48 -3.96 1.30
N ALA A 49 10.04 -5.20 1.48
CA ALA A 49 10.87 -6.37 1.19
C ALA A 49 11.08 -6.51 -0.31
N ASP A 50 10.00 -6.50 -1.09
CA ASP A 50 10.05 -6.73 -2.54
C ASP A 50 10.83 -5.64 -3.27
N VAL A 51 10.68 -4.37 -2.92
CA VAL A 51 11.37 -3.26 -3.61
C VAL A 51 12.90 -3.35 -3.49
N LYS A 52 13.41 -4.09 -2.50
CA LYS A 52 14.84 -4.32 -2.29
C LYS A 52 15.37 -5.50 -3.11
N GLU A 53 14.49 -6.36 -3.63
CA GLU A 53 14.86 -7.63 -4.28
C GLU A 53 14.37 -7.74 -5.73
N MET A 54 13.34 -7.00 -6.12
CA MET A 54 12.69 -7.08 -7.43
C MET A 54 13.06 -5.94 -8.37
N LYS A 55 13.02 -6.20 -9.67
CA LYS A 55 13.03 -5.13 -10.69
C LYS A 55 11.67 -4.44 -10.72
N GLU A 56 11.64 -3.20 -11.21
CA GLU A 56 10.42 -2.39 -11.31
C GLU A 56 9.25 -3.14 -11.97
N ASN A 57 9.46 -3.74 -13.14
CA ASN A 57 8.41 -4.48 -13.85
C ASN A 57 7.91 -5.71 -13.07
N GLU A 58 8.76 -6.40 -12.33
CA GLU A 58 8.38 -7.57 -11.53
C GLU A 58 7.52 -7.14 -10.34
N PHE A 59 7.97 -6.09 -9.65
CA PHE A 59 7.28 -5.46 -8.54
C PHE A 59 5.88 -4.99 -8.96
N VAL A 60 5.81 -4.17 -10.01
CA VAL A 60 4.54 -3.64 -10.54
C VAL A 60 3.59 -4.77 -10.94
N ASN A 61 4.07 -5.77 -11.69
CA ASN A 61 3.24 -6.88 -12.14
C ASN A 61 2.70 -7.73 -10.97
N LYS A 62 3.50 -7.95 -9.92
CA LYS A 62 3.06 -8.65 -8.70
C LYS A 62 1.88 -7.90 -8.07
N TYR A 63 2.05 -6.60 -7.83
CA TYR A 63 1.06 -5.82 -7.10
C TYR A 63 -0.20 -5.52 -7.90
N ILE A 64 -0.11 -5.35 -9.23
CA ILE A 64 -1.30 -5.27 -10.09
C ILE A 64 -2.13 -6.56 -10.02
N LYS A 65 -1.47 -7.73 -10.03
CA LYS A 65 -2.19 -9.02 -9.91
C LYS A 65 -2.91 -9.15 -8.58
N ILE A 66 -2.29 -8.66 -7.50
CA ILE A 66 -2.90 -8.65 -6.17
C ILE A 66 -4.14 -7.73 -6.15
N ILE A 67 -4.03 -6.50 -6.66
CA ILE A 67 -5.18 -5.57 -6.76
C ILE A 67 -6.34 -6.22 -7.54
N LYS A 68 -6.06 -6.81 -8.70
CA LYS A 68 -7.08 -7.49 -9.52
C LYS A 68 -7.74 -8.64 -8.79
N LYS A 69 -6.96 -9.43 -8.03
CA LYS A 69 -7.51 -10.51 -7.21
C LYS A 69 -8.44 -9.95 -6.15
N LEU A 70 -8.01 -8.92 -5.41
CA LEU A 70 -8.81 -8.31 -4.36
C LEU A 70 -10.12 -7.72 -4.89
N ALA A 71 -10.10 -7.12 -6.09
CA ALA A 71 -11.31 -6.60 -6.74
C ALA A 71 -12.39 -7.69 -6.89
N VAL A 72 -12.02 -8.88 -7.39
CA VAL A 72 -12.94 -10.03 -7.48
C VAL A 72 -13.44 -10.48 -6.11
N GLN A 73 -12.55 -10.51 -5.11
CA GLN A 73 -12.92 -10.95 -3.76
C GLN A 73 -13.88 -9.97 -3.05
N PHE A 74 -13.81 -8.67 -3.35
CA PHE A 74 -14.75 -7.68 -2.83
C PHE A 74 -16.16 -7.82 -3.40
N GLU A 75 -16.31 -8.35 -4.60
CA GLU A 75 -17.62 -8.58 -5.22
C GLU A 75 -18.29 -9.85 -4.65
N ASP A 76 -17.53 -10.93 -4.46
CA ASP A 76 -18.11 -12.27 -4.28
C ASP A 76 -17.70 -13.02 -3.00
N GLU A 77 -16.60 -12.66 -2.32
CA GLU A 77 -16.01 -13.51 -1.28
C GLU A 77 -16.03 -12.91 0.13
N PHE A 78 -15.83 -11.61 0.28
CA PHE A 78 -15.75 -11.00 1.60
C PHE A 78 -17.13 -10.78 2.23
N ASN A 79 -17.41 -11.53 3.31
CA ASN A 79 -18.65 -11.42 4.08
C ASN A 79 -18.44 -10.82 5.48
N ASP A 80 -17.19 -10.62 5.91
CA ASP A 80 -16.84 -10.03 7.20
C ASP A 80 -16.38 -8.57 7.05
N LYS A 81 -17.03 -7.66 7.79
CA LYS A 81 -16.76 -6.22 7.70
C LYS A 81 -15.32 -5.85 8.05
N ARG A 82 -14.71 -6.54 9.03
CA ARG A 82 -13.33 -6.24 9.46
C ARG A 82 -12.32 -6.68 8.43
N GLU A 83 -12.57 -7.83 7.79
CA GLU A 83 -11.73 -8.31 6.69
C GLU A 83 -11.83 -7.39 5.47
N ILE A 84 -13.04 -6.91 5.12
CA ILE A 84 -13.24 -5.91 4.06
C ILE A 84 -12.44 -4.64 4.35
N GLU A 85 -12.53 -4.10 5.56
CA GLU A 85 -11.79 -2.89 5.96
C GLU A 85 -10.28 -3.10 5.87
N LYS A 86 -9.78 -4.21 6.42
CA LYS A 86 -8.35 -4.57 6.34
C LYS A 86 -7.86 -4.69 4.91
N MET A 87 -8.60 -5.39 4.05
CA MET A 87 -8.19 -5.58 2.66
C MET A 87 -8.33 -4.29 1.84
N SER A 88 -9.27 -3.41 2.20
CA SER A 88 -9.40 -2.09 1.58
C SER A 88 -8.18 -1.22 1.87
N ASP A 89 -7.73 -1.20 3.12
CA ASP A 89 -6.51 -0.50 3.52
C ASP A 89 -5.25 -1.08 2.87
N TYR A 90 -5.18 -2.40 2.78
CA TYR A 90 -4.11 -3.10 2.07
C TYR A 90 -4.07 -2.69 0.58
N ASN A 91 -5.23 -2.70 -0.10
CA ASN A 91 -5.35 -2.29 -1.49
C ASN A 91 -4.94 -0.82 -1.70
N ASN A 92 -5.45 0.07 -0.84
CA ASN A 92 -5.14 1.50 -0.88
C ASN A 92 -3.65 1.77 -0.67
N ALA A 93 -3.01 1.02 0.23
CA ALA A 93 -1.57 1.10 0.46
C ALA A 93 -0.78 0.74 -0.80
N ILE A 94 -1.13 -0.35 -1.49
CA ILE A 94 -0.50 -0.75 -2.75
C ILE A 94 -0.62 0.36 -3.80
N VAL A 95 -1.84 0.82 -4.08
CA VAL A 95 -2.11 1.87 -5.08
C VAL A 95 -1.29 3.12 -4.76
N SER A 96 -1.19 3.48 -3.47
CA SER A 96 -0.44 4.67 -3.03
C SER A 96 1.07 4.61 -3.32
N ILE A 97 1.65 3.42 -3.44
CA ILE A 97 3.07 3.23 -3.83
C ILE A 97 3.19 3.12 -5.35
N LEU A 98 2.32 2.35 -6.00
CA LEU A 98 2.36 2.19 -7.45
C LEU A 98 2.24 3.55 -8.16
N LYS A 99 1.37 4.46 -7.68
CA LYS A 99 1.24 5.80 -8.28
C LYS A 99 2.48 6.68 -8.17
N CYS A 100 3.41 6.37 -7.25
CA CYS A 100 4.72 7.03 -7.20
C CYS A 100 5.66 6.57 -8.32
N ILE A 101 5.45 5.35 -8.85
CA ILE A 101 6.20 4.81 -9.99
C ILE A 101 5.60 5.36 -11.28
N ASN A 102 4.29 5.22 -11.44
CA ASN A 102 3.56 5.76 -12.58
C ASN A 102 2.15 6.20 -12.16
N PRO A 103 1.76 7.47 -12.37
CA PRO A 103 0.43 7.99 -12.01
C PRO A 103 -0.73 7.20 -12.63
N ILE A 104 -0.49 6.48 -13.74
CA ILE A 104 -1.52 5.66 -14.39
C ILE A 104 -2.15 4.63 -13.43
N TYR A 105 -1.42 4.18 -12.41
CA TYR A 105 -1.90 3.18 -11.45
C TYR A 105 -2.88 3.73 -10.39
N GLU A 106 -3.19 5.02 -10.42
CA GLU A 106 -4.28 5.59 -9.62
C GLU A 106 -5.67 5.30 -10.23
N TYR A 107 -5.72 4.97 -11.52
CA TYR A 107 -6.94 4.70 -12.26
C TYR A 107 -7.15 3.19 -12.42
N ASP A 108 -8.41 2.78 -12.55
CA ASP A 108 -8.73 1.41 -12.90
C ASP A 108 -8.32 1.17 -14.36
N LEU A 109 -7.38 0.25 -14.58
CA LEU A 109 -6.82 -0.06 -15.90
C LEU A 109 -7.60 -1.17 -16.62
N GLN A 110 -8.84 -1.39 -16.22
CA GLN A 110 -9.77 -2.28 -16.88
C GLN A 110 -10.47 -1.55 -18.02
N GLU A 111 -9.79 -1.52 -19.17
CA GLU A 111 -10.44 -1.54 -20.50
C GLU A 111 -10.08 -2.85 -21.22
#